data_AF-A0A5B2W482-F1
#
_entry.id   AF-A0A5B2W482-F1
#
_cell.length_a   1.000
_cell.length_b   1.000
_cell.length_c   1.000
_cell.angle_alpha   90.00
_cell.angle_beta   90.00
_cell.angle_gamma   90.00
#
_symmetry.space_group_name_H-M   'P 1'
#
loop_
_entity.id
_entity.type
_entity.pdbx_description
1 polymer ?
#
loop_
_entity_poly.entity_id
_entity_poly.type
_entity_poly.pdbx_seq_one_letter_code
_entity_poly.pdbx_strand_id
1 'polypeptide(L)'
;MKEVVAGGMNAQEMDKGAAMGLICGLLSWEQMEYAEFQHDTGLEYLRLYIPDDPDGQDLLIRSQIYWQWWLNHWLARDRSYILARVDCNLSTDERRFLYRALNNAGELVRDIYPNRVILEQSYAEMIGRLFDAENVPQ
;
A
#
# COMPACT_ATOMS: atom_id res chain seq x y z
N MET A 1 15.65 29.29 28.14
CA MET A 1 14.77 29.65 27.02
C MET A 1 14.08 28.35 26.61
N LYS A 2 12.76 28.22 26.85
CA LYS A 2 12.01 26.99 26.54
C LYS A 2 11.54 27.10 25.09
N GLU A 3 12.07 26.28 24.20
CA GLU A 3 11.46 26.10 22.88
C GLU A 3 10.26 25.15 23.02
N VAL A 4 9.10 25.70 22.66
CA VAL A 4 7.83 25.00 22.54
C VAL A 4 7.88 24.24 21.22
N VAL A 5 8.16 22.94 21.26
CA VAL A 5 7.96 22.08 20.09
C VAL A 5 6.47 21.78 20.00
N ALA A 6 5.88 22.21 18.88
CA ALA A 6 4.50 22.02 18.50
C ALA A 6 4.07 20.54 18.66
N GLY A 7 2.81 20.35 19.09
CA GLY A 7 2.21 19.08 19.48
C GLY A 7 2.60 17.90 18.60
N GLY A 8 3.34 16.96 19.20
CA GLY A 8 3.68 15.70 18.55
C GLY A 8 2.44 14.81 18.41
N MET A 9 1.88 14.73 17.20
CA MET A 9 1.03 13.59 16.85
C MET A 9 1.87 12.32 16.98
N ASN A 10 1.36 11.37 17.77
CA ASN A 10 1.92 10.03 17.82
C ASN A 10 1.70 9.37 16.45
N ALA A 11 2.79 9.03 15.74
CA ALA A 11 2.70 8.42 14.42
C ALA A 11 1.96 7.06 14.41
N GLN A 12 1.78 6.41 15.57
CA GLN A 12 0.95 5.22 15.69
C GLN A 12 -0.56 5.52 15.53
N GLU A 13 -0.99 6.76 15.78
CA GLU A 13 -2.38 7.21 15.72
C GLU A 13 -2.72 7.94 14.41
N MET A 14 -1.72 8.20 13.56
CA MET A 14 -1.91 8.93 12.30
C MET A 14 -2.78 8.14 11.32
N ASP A 15 -3.97 8.65 11.01
CA ASP A 15 -4.87 8.02 10.05
C ASP A 15 -4.32 8.06 8.61
N LYS A 16 -4.95 7.29 7.72
CA LYS A 16 -4.51 7.14 6.32
C LYS A 16 -4.50 8.47 5.56
N GLY A 17 -5.47 9.35 5.81
CA GLY A 17 -5.59 10.63 5.12
C GLY A 17 -4.50 11.60 5.56
N ALA A 18 -4.22 11.68 6.87
CA ALA A 18 -3.14 12.49 7.41
C ALA A 18 -1.76 12.04 6.90
N ALA A 19 -1.51 10.73 6.87
CA ALA A 19 -0.26 10.17 6.35
C ALA A 19 -0.06 10.53 4.86
N MET A 20 -1.09 10.30 4.04
CA MET A 20 -1.07 10.63 2.62
C MET A 20 -0.80 12.13 2.39
N GLY A 21 -1.49 13.02 3.12
CA GLY A 21 -1.29 14.47 2.98
C GLY A 21 0.15 14.90 3.28
N LEU A 22 0.77 14.29 4.31
CA LEU A 22 2.17 14.55 4.63
C LEU A 22 3.12 14.02 3.55
N ILE A 23 2.91 12.81 3.03
CA ILE A 23 3.73 12.27 1.93
C ILE A 23 3.61 13.13 0.67
N CYS A 24 2.38 13.47 0.25
CA CYS A 24 2.15 14.37 -0.89
C CYS A 24 2.89 15.69 -0.72
N GLY A 25 2.82 16.30 0.47
CA GLY A 25 3.56 17.53 0.79
C GLY A 25 5.08 17.35 0.75
N LEU A 26 5.61 16.27 1.32
CA LEU A 26 7.05 15.99 1.37
C LEU A 26 7.65 15.70 0.00
N LEU A 27 6.89 15.05 -0.88
CA LEU A 27 7.32 14.64 -2.21
C LEU A 27 6.89 15.61 -3.31
N SER A 28 6.13 16.66 -2.97
CA SER A 28 5.46 17.52 -3.96
C SER A 28 4.71 16.68 -5.00
N TRP A 29 3.91 15.73 -4.52
CA TRP A 29 2.99 14.93 -5.34
C TRP A 29 1.56 15.41 -5.17
N GLU A 30 0.79 15.31 -6.24
CA GLU A 30 -0.66 15.36 -6.18
C GLU A 30 -1.22 14.07 -5.56
N GLN A 31 -2.46 14.17 -5.08
CA GLN A 31 -3.15 13.02 -4.50
C GLN A 31 -3.30 11.87 -5.51
N MET A 32 -3.51 12.20 -6.79
CA MET A 32 -3.65 11.20 -7.84
C MET A 32 -2.32 10.47 -8.10
N GLU A 33 -1.19 11.19 -8.19
CA GLU A 33 0.13 10.57 -8.39
C GLU A 33 0.47 9.58 -7.26
N TYR A 34 0.12 9.93 -6.02
CA TYR A 34 0.29 9.04 -4.88
C TYR A 34 -0.57 7.78 -5.00
N ALA A 35 -1.85 7.94 -5.35
CA ALA A 35 -2.79 6.83 -5.47
C ALA A 35 -2.39 5.89 -6.62
N GLU A 36 -2.00 6.44 -7.77
CA GLU A 36 -1.49 5.69 -8.93
C GLU A 36 -0.22 4.92 -8.55
N PHE A 37 0.74 5.57 -7.89
CA PHE A 37 1.96 4.90 -7.47
C PHE A 37 1.68 3.73 -6.50
N GLN A 38 0.77 3.93 -5.55
CA GLN A 38 0.35 2.89 -4.62
C GLN A 38 -0.36 1.72 -5.30
N HIS A 39 -1.24 2.02 -6.27
CA HIS A 39 -1.96 1.05 -7.06
C HIS A 39 -1.02 0.22 -7.93
N ASP A 40 -0.18 0.90 -8.74
CA ASP A 40 0.72 0.25 -9.69
C ASP A 40 1.75 -0.62 -8.99
N THR A 41 2.25 -0.17 -7.84
CA THR A 41 3.15 -0.99 -7.01
C THR A 41 2.44 -2.23 -6.47
N GLY A 42 1.15 -2.14 -6.13
CA GLY A 42 0.36 -3.30 -5.72
C GLY A 42 0.22 -4.32 -6.86
N LEU A 43 -0.06 -3.85 -8.08
CA LEU A 43 -0.10 -4.70 -9.27
C LEU A 43 1.25 -5.38 -9.53
N GLU A 44 2.34 -4.59 -9.51
CA GLU A 44 3.70 -5.07 -9.70
C GLU A 44 4.08 -6.11 -8.64
N TYR A 45 3.70 -5.87 -7.38
CA TYR A 45 3.90 -6.82 -6.28
C TYR A 45 3.24 -8.17 -6.59
N LEU A 46 1.99 -8.19 -7.05
CA LEU A 46 1.29 -9.44 -7.37
C LEU A 46 1.96 -10.20 -8.52
N ARG A 47 2.37 -9.49 -9.58
CA ARG A 47 3.11 -10.08 -10.71
C ARG A 47 4.39 -10.76 -10.26
N LEU A 48 5.09 -10.18 -9.29
CA LEU A 48 6.33 -10.73 -8.76
C LEU A 48 6.10 -11.83 -7.71
N TYR A 49 5.00 -11.74 -6.96
CA TYR A 49 4.67 -12.67 -5.88
C TYR A 49 4.16 -14.02 -6.41
N ILE A 50 3.35 -14.01 -7.47
CA ILE A 50 2.76 -15.20 -8.10
C ILE A 50 2.94 -15.15 -9.63
N PRO A 51 4.18 -15.19 -10.14
CA PRO A 51 4.49 -14.90 -11.55
C PRO A 51 3.84 -15.89 -12.53
N ASP A 52 3.62 -17.13 -12.12
CA ASP A 52 3.11 -18.22 -12.96
C ASP A 52 1.59 -18.43 -12.85
N ASP A 53 0.87 -17.52 -12.17
CA ASP A 53 -0.57 -17.61 -11.94
C ASP A 53 -1.30 -16.29 -12.28
N PRO A 54 -1.46 -15.97 -13.57
CA PRO A 54 -2.13 -14.74 -14.01
C PRO A 54 -3.60 -14.69 -13.59
N ASP A 55 -4.28 -15.83 -13.54
CA ASP A 55 -5.66 -15.91 -13.05
C ASP A 55 -5.72 -15.54 -11.57
N GLY A 56 -4.83 -16.11 -10.73
CA GLY A 56 -4.69 -15.73 -9.33
C GLY A 56 -4.37 -14.24 -9.12
N GLN A 57 -3.55 -13.64 -9.99
CA GLN A 57 -3.28 -12.20 -9.97
C GLN A 57 -4.56 -11.40 -10.24
N ASP A 58 -5.26 -11.69 -11.32
CA ASP A 58 -6.51 -11.01 -11.71
C ASP A 58 -7.57 -11.11 -10.61
N LEU A 59 -7.65 -12.26 -9.94
CA LEU A 59 -8.55 -12.50 -8.83
C LEU A 59 -8.22 -11.64 -7.61
N LEU A 60 -6.94 -11.58 -7.22
CA LEU A 60 -6.49 -10.77 -6.09
C LEU A 60 -6.63 -9.27 -6.37
N ILE A 61 -6.37 -8.82 -7.61
CA ILE A 61 -6.54 -7.41 -8.01
C ILE A 61 -8.00 -6.97 -7.87
N ARG A 62 -8.98 -7.87 -8.04
CA ARG A 62 -10.40 -7.56 -7.86
C ARG A 62 -10.87 -7.67 -6.40
N SER A 63 -10.03 -8.22 -5.51
CA SER A 63 -10.37 -8.46 -4.11
C SER A 63 -10.22 -7.17 -3.30
N GLN A 64 -11.32 -6.74 -2.66
CA GLN A 64 -11.29 -5.64 -1.70
C GLN A 64 -10.40 -5.98 -0.49
N ILE A 65 -10.36 -7.26 -0.09
CA ILE A 65 -9.55 -7.73 1.04
C ILE A 65 -8.07 -7.52 0.74
N TYR A 66 -7.63 -7.87 -0.48
CA TYR A 66 -6.26 -7.64 -0.92
C TYR A 66 -5.88 -6.16 -0.82
N TRP A 67 -6.71 -5.26 -1.38
CA TRP A 67 -6.43 -3.83 -1.33
C TRP A 67 -6.43 -3.29 0.09
N GLN A 68 -7.35 -3.73 0.96
CA GLN A 68 -7.33 -3.32 2.36
C GLN A 68 -6.04 -3.73 3.06
N TRP A 69 -5.57 -4.96 2.84
CA TRP A 69 -4.30 -5.44 3.36
C TRP A 69 -3.12 -4.64 2.82
N TRP A 70 -3.07 -4.43 1.50
CA TRP A 70 -2.03 -3.66 0.82
C TRP A 70 -1.92 -2.24 1.39
N LEU A 71 -3.05 -1.54 1.50
CA LEU A 71 -3.13 -0.18 2.05
C LEU A 71 -2.70 -0.11 3.52
N ASN A 72 -2.90 -1.17 4.30
CA ASN A 72 -2.44 -1.21 5.69
C ASN A 72 -0.92 -1.34 5.77
N HIS A 73 -0.31 -2.20 4.94
CA HIS A 73 1.15 -2.29 4.82
C HIS A 73 1.75 -0.99 4.30
N TRP A 74 1.10 -0.35 3.32
CA TRP A 74 1.52 0.93 2.79
C TRP A 74 1.51 2.02 3.86
N LEU A 75 0.43 2.14 4.64
CA LEU A 75 0.35 3.09 5.75
C LEU A 75 1.46 2.89 6.78
N ALA A 76 1.82 1.64 7.10
CA ALA A 76 2.91 1.35 8.01
C ALA A 76 4.25 1.89 7.48
N ARG A 77 4.49 1.77 6.16
CA ARG A 77 5.68 2.33 5.50
C ARG A 77 5.67 3.85 5.48
N ASP A 78 4.54 4.48 5.19
CA ASP A 78 4.40 5.94 5.27
C ASP A 78 4.76 6.48 6.64
N ARG A 79 4.21 5.85 7.69
CA ARG A 79 4.49 6.21 9.08
C ARG A 79 5.97 6.10 9.36
N SER A 80 6.61 5.00 8.96
CA SER A 80 8.05 4.81 9.12
C SER A 80 8.87 5.85 8.37
N TYR A 81 8.51 6.17 7.13
CA TYR A 81 9.18 7.19 6.32
C TYR A 81 9.08 8.59 6.95
N ILE A 82 7.88 8.96 7.43
CA ILE A 82 7.64 10.24 8.12
C ILE A 82 8.41 10.28 9.46
N LEU A 83 8.38 9.20 10.22
CA LEU A 83 9.06 9.08 11.51
C LEU A 83 10.59 9.10 11.40
N ALA A 84 11.13 8.53 10.33
CA ALA A 84 12.56 8.54 10.04
C ALA A 84 13.10 9.97 9.82
N ARG A 85 12.21 10.99 9.77
CA ARG A 85 12.55 12.39 9.57
C ARG A 85 13.51 12.55 8.40
N VAL A 86 13.16 11.95 7.26
CA VAL A 86 13.98 12.01 6.04
C VAL A 86 14.45 13.45 5.86
N ASP A 87 15.78 13.59 5.92
CA ASP A 87 16.46 14.79 6.38
C ASP A 87 15.97 16.03 5.64
N CYS A 88 15.77 17.14 6.35
CA CYS A 88 15.24 18.36 5.75
C CYS A 88 16.16 18.95 4.66
N ASN A 89 17.41 18.47 4.59
CA ASN A 89 18.41 18.85 3.61
C ASN A 89 18.32 18.11 2.26
N LEU A 90 17.50 17.05 2.16
CA LEU A 90 17.30 16.37 0.88
C LEU A 90 16.42 17.18 -0.05
N SER A 91 16.81 17.26 -1.32
CA SER A 91 15.98 17.79 -2.40
C SER A 91 14.71 16.94 -2.59
N THR A 92 13.69 17.54 -3.22
CA THR A 92 12.44 16.85 -3.53
C THR A 92 12.66 15.58 -4.35
N ASP A 93 13.59 15.60 -5.29
CA ASP A 93 13.87 14.44 -6.15
C ASP A 93 14.58 13.32 -5.40
N GLU A 94 15.49 13.63 -4.48
CA GLU A 94 16.10 12.63 -3.59
C GLU A 94 15.07 11.98 -2.67
N ARG A 95 14.13 12.77 -2.12
CA ARG A 95 13.02 12.24 -1.32
C ARG A 95 12.13 11.32 -2.14
N ARG A 96 11.77 11.72 -3.38
CA ARG A 96 11.01 10.87 -4.30
C ARG A 96 11.74 9.57 -4.61
N PHE A 97 13.04 9.65 -4.86
CA PHE A 97 13.87 8.48 -5.14
C PHE A 97 13.88 7.52 -3.94
N LEU A 98 14.14 8.01 -2.73
CA LEU A 98 14.16 7.18 -1.52
C LEU A 98 12.78 6.57 -1.22
N TYR A 99 11.71 7.35 -1.39
CA TYR A 99 10.36 6.86 -1.14
C TYR A 99 9.93 5.78 -2.15
N ARG A 100 10.30 5.94 -3.43
CA ARG A 100 10.09 4.90 -4.45
C ARG A 100 10.91 3.66 -4.17
N ALA A 101 12.16 3.80 -3.71
CA ALA A 101 13.00 2.68 -3.32
C ALA A 101 12.41 1.91 -2.12
N LEU A 102 11.91 2.63 -1.11
CA LEU A 102 11.24 2.04 0.05
C LEU A 102 10.00 1.21 -0.32
N ASN A 103 9.28 1.64 -1.37
CA ASN A 103 8.09 0.94 -1.86
C ASN A 103 8.37 0.12 -3.12
N ASN A 104 9.62 -0.32 -3.35
CA ASN A 104 9.92 -1.15 -4.50
C ASN A 104 9.27 -2.53 -4.38
N ALA A 105 8.40 -2.90 -5.33
CA ALA A 105 7.67 -4.16 -5.31
C ALA A 105 8.56 -5.40 -5.16
N GLY A 106 9.74 -5.41 -5.79
CA GLY A 106 10.68 -6.54 -5.73
C GLY A 106 11.26 -6.78 -4.34
N GLU A 107 11.55 -5.71 -3.58
CA GLU A 107 11.94 -5.85 -2.18
C GLU A 107 10.75 -6.21 -1.30
N LEU A 108 9.57 -5.64 -1.58
CA LEU A 108 8.37 -5.93 -0.79
C LEU A 108 7.93 -7.40 -0.86
N VAL A 109 8.06 -8.07 -2.00
CA VAL A 109 7.76 -9.50 -2.14
C VAL A 109 8.60 -10.38 -1.19
N ARG A 110 9.78 -9.92 -0.78
CA ARG A 110 10.64 -10.64 0.16
C ARG A 110 10.28 -10.37 1.61
N ASP A 111 9.75 -9.18 1.89
CA ASP A 111 9.56 -8.65 3.25
C ASP A 111 8.14 -8.82 3.79
N ILE A 112 7.13 -8.77 2.92
CA ILE A 112 5.73 -8.87 3.33
C ILE A 112 5.03 -10.02 2.60
N TYR A 113 4.24 -10.79 3.34
CA TYR A 113 3.50 -11.94 2.82
C TYR A 113 2.03 -11.76 3.20
N PRO A 114 1.09 -11.98 2.26
CA PRO A 114 -0.31 -12.02 2.59
C PRO A 114 -0.53 -13.14 3.61
N ASN A 115 -1.20 -12.84 4.72
CA ASN A 115 -1.55 -13.89 5.68
C ASN A 115 -2.43 -14.92 4.95
N ARG A 116 -2.21 -16.20 5.23
CA ARG A 116 -2.99 -17.33 4.68
C ARG A 116 -4.50 -17.08 4.73
N VAL A 117 -4.99 -16.42 5.78
CA VAL A 117 -6.41 -16.06 5.93
C VAL A 117 -6.90 -15.12 4.82
N ILE A 118 -6.09 -14.15 4.38
CA ILE A 118 -6.44 -13.22 3.30
C ILE A 118 -6.54 -13.96 1.97
N LEU A 119 -5.64 -14.91 1.73
CA LEU A 119 -5.65 -15.74 0.54
C LEU A 119 -6.88 -16.67 0.53
N GLU A 120 -7.14 -17.35 1.65
CA GLU A 120 -8.28 -18.28 1.78
C GLU A 120 -9.63 -17.56 1.75
N GLN A 121 -9.76 -16.38 2.37
CA GLN A 121 -11.01 -15.59 2.33
C GLN A 121 -11.25 -14.99 0.96
N SER A 122 -10.22 -14.44 0.31
CA SER A 122 -10.35 -13.93 -1.06
C SER A 122 -10.77 -15.06 -2.02
N TYR A 123 -10.23 -16.26 -1.82
CA TYR A 123 -10.60 -17.44 -2.61
C TYR A 123 -12.02 -17.94 -2.30
N ALA A 124 -12.43 -17.99 -1.03
CA ALA A 124 -13.75 -18.44 -0.62
C ALA A 124 -14.87 -17.49 -1.09
N GLU A 125 -14.70 -16.17 -0.95
CA GLU A 125 -15.66 -15.18 -1.44
C GLU A 125 -15.82 -15.24 -2.96
N MET A 126 -14.73 -15.53 -3.67
CA MET A 126 -14.73 -15.68 -5.12
C MET A 126 -15.43 -16.98 -5.58
N ILE A 127 -15.16 -18.12 -4.94
CA ILE A 127 -15.82 -19.39 -5.25
C ILE A 127 -17.34 -19.27 -5.04
N GLY A 128 -17.78 -18.59 -3.98
CA GLY A 128 -19.20 -18.29 -3.77
C GLY A 128 -19.84 -17.57 -4.97
N ARG A 129 -19.17 -16.52 -5.48
CA ARG A 129 -19.68 -15.74 -6.63
C ARG A 129 -19.75 -16.52 -7.94
N LEU A 130 -18.85 -17.49 -8.16
CA LEU A 130 -18.88 -18.34 -9.36
C LEU A 130 -20.09 -19.29 -9.35
N PHE A 131 -20.38 -19.90 -8.20
CA PHE A 131 -21.55 -20.79 -8.06
C PHE A 131 -22.89 -20.03 -8.02
N ASP A 132 -22.88 -18.76 -7.59
CA ASP A 132 -24.06 -17.90 -7.64
C ASP A 132 -24.37 -17.44 -9.08
N ALA A 133 -23.36 -17.22 -9.91
CA ALA A 133 -23.52 -16.83 -11.31
C ALA A 133 -24.05 -17.95 -12.21
N GLU A 134 -23.83 -19.22 -11.85
CA GLU A 134 -24.40 -20.38 -12.55
C GLU A 134 -25.87 -20.67 -12.17
N ASN A 135 -26.37 -20.08 -11.08
CA ASN A 135 -27.75 -20.27 -10.57
C ASN A 135 -28.76 -19.22 -11.07
N VAL A 136 -28.48 -18.52 -12.17
CA VAL A 136 -29.47 -17.61 -12.78
C VAL A 136 -30.63 -18.45 -13.34
N PRO A 137 -31.87 -18.32 -12.82
CA PRO A 137 -33.02 -19.01 -13.40
C PRO A 137 -33.27 -18.46 -14.81
N GLN A 138 -33.36 -19.35 -15.80
CA GLN A 138 -33.83 -19.01 -17.15
C GLN A 138 -35.31 -18.61 -17.15
#